data_AF-A0A9D2F5A8-F1
#
_entry.id   AF-A0A9D2F5A8-F1
#
_cell.length_a   1.000
_cell.length_b   1.000
_cell.length_c   1.000
_cell.angle_alpha   90.00
_cell.angle_beta   90.00
_cell.angle_gamma   90.00
#
_symmetry.space_group_name_H-M   'P 1'
#
loop_
_entity.id
_entity.type
_entity.pdbx_description
1 polymer ?
#
loop_
_entity_poly.entity_id
_entity_poly.type
_entity_poly.pdbx_seq_one_letter_code
_entity_poly.pdbx_strand_id
1 'polypeptide(L)'
;MVALSLAKHWLRIDWDIEDELIEFLLTSADSHLMTSGCRIPEMEEKEYGTYQRGVLMLVSHWYNNRTGVDDMNDILSKPLTYGIQDVILKLKDYSIGGESVG
;
A
#
# COMPACT_ATOMS: atom_id res chain seq x y z
N MET A 1 -1.44 -10.13 -3.95
CA MET A 1 -2.38 -9.38 -3.08
C MET A 1 -2.08 -9.67 -1.62
N VAL A 2 -2.07 -8.65 -0.77
CA VAL A 2 -1.84 -8.79 0.69
C VAL A 2 -3.09 -9.37 1.37
N ALA A 3 -2.92 -10.31 2.29
CA ALA A 3 -4.03 -10.96 2.98
C ALA A 3 -4.76 -10.01 3.94
N LEU A 4 -6.10 -10.10 3.99
CA LEU A 4 -6.95 -9.32 4.90
C LEU A 4 -6.53 -9.47 6.37
N SER A 5 -6.23 -10.70 6.81
CA SER A 5 -5.78 -10.97 8.18
C SER A 5 -4.49 -10.23 8.54
N LEU A 6 -3.56 -10.09 7.59
CA LEU A 6 -2.33 -9.33 7.80
C LEU A 6 -2.61 -7.83 7.88
N ALA A 7 -3.50 -7.30 7.05
CA ALA A 7 -3.92 -5.90 7.11
C ALA A 7 -4.62 -5.57 8.43
N LYS A 8 -5.53 -6.43 8.90
CA LYS A 8 -6.19 -6.31 10.21
C LYS A 8 -5.19 -6.33 11.35
N HIS A 9 -4.24 -7.26 11.31
CA HIS A 9 -3.15 -7.33 12.29
C HIS A 9 -2.31 -6.04 12.31
N TRP A 10 -1.96 -5.51 11.13
CA TRP A 10 -1.23 -4.25 10.99
C TRP A 10 -2.00 -3.06 11.57
N LEU A 11 -3.31 -3.00 11.35
CA LEU A 11 -4.20 -1.94 11.85
C LEU A 11 -4.61 -2.12 13.32
N ARG A 12 -4.28 -3.27 13.94
CA ARG A 12 -4.74 -3.67 15.28
C ARG A 12 -6.27 -3.76 15.39
N ILE A 13 -6.90 -4.37 14.39
CA ILE A 13 -8.34 -4.61 14.32
C ILE A 13 -8.59 -6.10 14.54
N ASP A 14 -9.32 -6.42 15.60
CA ASP A 14 -9.62 -7.80 16.00
C ASP A 14 -11.07 -8.24 15.66
N TRP A 15 -11.84 -7.36 15.00
CA TRP A 15 -13.24 -7.62 14.61
C TRP A 15 -13.43 -7.60 13.09
N ASP A 16 -14.57 -8.10 12.64
CA ASP A 16 -14.84 -8.34 11.21
C ASP A 16 -15.76 -7.29 10.56
N ILE A 17 -16.30 -6.35 11.36
CA ILE A 17 -17.25 -5.33 10.89
C ILE A 17 -16.69 -4.47 9.75
N GLU A 18 -15.36 -4.32 9.68
CA GLU A 18 -14.69 -3.46 8.70
C GLU A 18 -13.99 -4.25 7.58
N ASP A 19 -14.24 -5.56 7.48
CA ASP A 19 -13.56 -6.43 6.51
C ASP A 19 -13.77 -5.96 5.06
N GLU A 20 -15.02 -5.66 4.67
CA GLU A 20 -15.33 -5.16 3.33
C GLU A 20 -14.60 -3.83 3.02
N LEU A 21 -14.49 -2.95 4.02
CA LEU A 21 -13.77 -1.68 3.87
C LEU A 21 -12.27 -1.94 3.70
N ILE A 22 -11.68 -2.83 4.49
CA ILE A 22 -10.25 -3.14 4.43
C ILE A 22 -9.91 -3.83 3.11
N GLU A 23 -10.74 -4.75 2.62
CA GLU A 23 -10.60 -5.39 1.31
C GLU A 23 -10.67 -4.38 0.16
N PHE A 24 -11.60 -3.41 0.24
CA PHE A 24 -11.68 -2.31 -0.71
C PHE A 24 -10.39 -1.47 -0.72
N LEU A 25 -9.84 -1.14 0.46
CA LEU A 25 -8.60 -0.39 0.56
C LEU A 25 -7.38 -1.17 0.03
N LEU A 26 -7.32 -2.48 0.27
CA LEU A 26 -6.29 -3.36 -0.28
C LEU A 26 -6.31 -3.36 -1.81
N THR A 27 -7.50 -3.51 -2.40
CA THR A 27 -7.70 -3.48 -3.86
C THR A 27 -7.33 -2.11 -4.44
N SER A 28 -7.66 -1.04 -3.72
CA SER A 28 -7.32 0.34 -4.11
C SER A 28 -5.80 0.58 -4.05
N ALA A 29 -5.11 0.01 -3.07
CA ALA A 29 -3.67 0.15 -2.91
C ALA A 29 -2.91 -0.56 -4.03
N ASP A 30 -3.32 -1.78 -4.38
CA ASP A 30 -2.78 -2.51 -5.52
C ASP A 30 -2.98 -1.72 -6.82
N SER A 31 -4.20 -1.25 -7.04
CA SER A 31 -4.53 -0.42 -8.21
C SER A 31 -3.66 0.84 -8.28
N HIS A 32 -3.48 1.53 -7.14
CA HIS A 32 -2.66 2.74 -7.07
C HIS A 32 -1.18 2.48 -7.42
N LEU A 33 -0.61 1.39 -6.91
CA LEU A 33 0.78 1.01 -7.23
C LEU A 33 0.93 0.68 -8.72
N MET A 34 -0.01 -0.07 -9.30
CA MET A 34 -0.02 -0.39 -10.73
C MET A 34 -0.14 0.87 -11.59
N THR A 35 -1.09 1.77 -11.28
CA THR A 35 -1.25 3.04 -12.02
C THR A 35 -0.05 3.97 -11.86
N SER A 36 0.70 3.81 -10.78
CA SER A 36 1.95 4.54 -10.57
C SER A 36 3.08 3.99 -11.44
N GLY A 37 2.93 2.83 -12.08
CA GLY A 37 3.95 2.16 -12.89
C GLY A 37 4.77 1.11 -12.13
N CYS A 38 4.27 0.62 -11.00
CA CYS A 38 4.90 -0.49 -10.27
C CYS A 38 4.37 -1.83 -10.79
N ARG A 39 5.27 -2.79 -11.00
CA ARG A 39 4.93 -4.21 -11.09
C ARG A 39 4.61 -4.74 -9.70
N ILE A 40 3.56 -5.56 -9.61
CA ILE A 40 3.27 -6.34 -8.41
C ILE A 40 4.13 -7.61 -8.45
N PRO A 41 5.09 -7.78 -7.52
CA PRO A 41 5.91 -9.00 -7.44
C PRO A 41 5.09 -10.20 -6.96
N GLU A 42 5.48 -11.40 -7.41
CA GLU A 42 5.00 -12.68 -6.87
C GLU A 42 5.55 -12.92 -5.46
N MET A 43 4.91 -13.81 -4.69
CA MET A 43 5.25 -14.05 -3.26
C MET A 43 6.69 -14.49 -3.02
N GLU A 44 7.28 -15.20 -3.98
CA GLU A 44 8.63 -15.75 -3.90
C GLU A 44 9.70 -14.72 -4.29
N GLU A 45 9.32 -13.58 -4.87
CA GLU A 45 10.26 -12.55 -5.29
C GLU A 45 10.76 -11.74 -4.09
N LYS A 46 12.05 -11.35 -4.11
CA LYS A 46 12.67 -10.61 -3.01
C LYS A 46 12.00 -9.25 -2.76
N GLU A 47 11.37 -8.67 -3.78
CA GLU A 47 10.62 -7.42 -3.72
C GLU A 47 9.25 -7.55 -3.06
N TYR A 48 8.71 -8.77 -2.87
CA TYR A 48 7.38 -8.98 -2.30
C TYR A 48 7.23 -8.34 -0.92
N GLY A 49 8.25 -8.42 -0.07
CA GLY A 49 8.24 -7.75 1.23
C GLY A 49 8.15 -6.23 1.12
N THR A 50 8.76 -5.63 0.08
CA THR A 50 8.68 -4.19 -0.18
C THR A 50 7.29 -3.80 -0.67
N TYR A 51 6.72 -4.59 -1.59
CA TYR A 51 5.35 -4.42 -2.06
C TYR A 51 4.33 -4.55 -0.91
N GLN A 52 4.42 -5.62 -0.12
CA GLN A 52 3.52 -5.85 1.02
C GLN A 52 3.56 -4.68 2.00
N ARG A 53 4.75 -4.19 2.35
CA ARG A 53 4.89 -3.02 3.22
C ARG A 53 4.26 -1.77 2.60
N GLY A 54 4.43 -1.53 1.30
CA GLY A 54 3.83 -0.40 0.59
C GLY A 54 2.31 -0.41 0.67
N VAL A 55 1.70 -1.57 0.38
CA VAL A 55 0.25 -1.77 0.49
C VAL A 55 -0.24 -1.49 1.91
N LEU A 56 0.40 -2.07 2.93
CA LEU A 56 0.02 -1.86 4.34
C LEU A 56 0.13 -0.40 4.78
N MET A 57 1.15 0.32 4.29
CA MET A 57 1.31 1.75 4.58
C MET A 57 0.21 2.61 3.91
N LEU A 58 -0.16 2.31 2.66
CA LEU A 58 -1.26 2.98 1.96
C LEU A 58 -2.59 2.73 2.64
N VAL A 59 -2.90 1.46 2.94
CA VAL A 59 -4.13 1.07 3.64
C VAL A 59 -4.21 1.76 5.00
N SER A 60 -3.13 1.76 5.78
CA SER A 60 -3.09 2.45 7.08
C SER A 60 -3.30 3.95 6.96
N HIS A 61 -2.73 4.58 5.93
CA HIS A 61 -2.93 6.00 5.69
C HIS A 61 -4.40 6.29 5.35
N TRP A 62 -5.00 5.62 4.37
CA TRP A 62 -6.39 5.89 3.96
C TRP A 62 -7.43 5.48 4.99
N TYR A 63 -7.19 4.38 5.70
CA TYR A 63 -8.08 3.93 6.76
C TYR A 63 -8.19 4.98 7.88
N ASN A 64 -7.06 5.57 8.25
CA ASN A 64 -6.98 6.61 9.29
C ASN A 64 -7.41 8.00 8.78
N ASN A 65 -7.23 8.28 7.49
CA ASN A 65 -7.53 9.58 6.87
C ASN A 65 -8.71 9.43 5.91
N ARG A 66 -9.93 9.38 6.45
CA ARG A 66 -11.17 9.25 5.66
C ARG A 66 -11.67 10.58 5.08
N THR A 67 -10.91 11.67 5.21
CA THR A 67 -11.25 12.99 4.66
C THR A 67 -10.56 13.15 3.31
N GLY A 68 -11.33 13.31 2.24
CA GLY A 68 -10.82 13.56 0.88
C GLY A 68 -10.15 14.92 0.67
N VAL A 69 -9.83 15.61 1.76
CA VAL A 69 -9.12 16.88 1.81
C VAL A 69 -7.95 16.64 2.76
N ASP A 70 -6.74 16.69 2.23
CA ASP A 70 -5.55 16.99 3.04
C ASP A 70 -5.75 18.41 3.54
N ASP A 71 -6.54 18.58 4.61
CA ASP A 71 -6.69 19.88 5.23
C ASP A 71 -5.34 20.18 5.87
N MET A 72 -4.48 20.96 5.20
CA MET A 72 -3.11 21.24 5.67
C MET A 72 -3.04 21.81 7.10
N ASN A 73 -4.19 22.16 7.70
CA ASN A 73 -4.36 22.60 9.08
C ASN A 73 -4.86 21.51 10.05
N ASP A 74 -5.25 20.33 9.56
CA ASP A 74 -5.59 19.18 10.39
C ASP A 74 -4.30 18.42 10.75
N ILE A 75 -4.01 18.43 12.05
CA ILE A 75 -2.87 17.73 12.67
C ILE A 75 -2.95 16.21 12.39
N LEU A 76 -4.14 15.72 12.00
CA LEU A 76 -4.43 14.34 11.65
C LEU A 76 -4.22 14.02 10.17
N SER A 77 -4.40 14.97 9.23
CA SER A 77 -4.12 14.75 7.80
C SER A 77 -2.61 14.80 7.56
N LYS A 78 -1.94 13.73 7.99
CA LYS A 78 -0.51 13.60 7.83
C LYS A 78 -0.24 13.24 6.37
N PRO A 79 0.57 14.03 5.64
CA PRO A 79 0.94 13.66 4.27
C PRO A 79 1.49 12.24 4.27
N LEU A 80 1.27 11.53 3.15
CA LEU A 80 1.86 10.21 2.88
C LEU A 80 3.29 10.19 3.41
N THR A 81 3.50 9.44 4.50
CA THR A 81 4.76 9.45 5.24
C THR A 81 5.88 9.09 4.28
N TYR A 82 7.00 9.81 4.35
CA TYR A 82 8.16 9.73 3.43
C TYR A 82 8.54 8.31 2.95
N GLY A 83 8.33 7.27 3.76
CA GLY A 83 8.58 5.89 3.37
C GLY A 83 7.73 5.32 2.22
N ILE A 84 6.54 5.86 1.90
CA ILE A 84 5.71 5.34 0.80
C ILE A 84 6.31 5.68 -0.56
N GLN A 85 6.85 6.89 -0.72
CA GLN A 85 7.53 7.30 -1.95
C GLN A 85 8.78 6.45 -2.22
N ASP A 86 9.57 6.16 -1.18
CA ASP A 86 10.73 5.27 -1.28
C ASP A 86 10.34 3.85 -1.71
N VAL A 87 9.21 3.33 -1.21
CA VAL A 87 8.68 2.01 -1.60
C VAL A 87 8.27 2.02 -3.07
N ILE A 88 7.53 3.05 -3.51
CA ILE A 88 7.11 3.19 -4.90
C ILE A 88 8.34 3.28 -5.82
N LEU A 89 9.36 4.07 -5.47
CA LEU A 89 10.58 4.19 -6.26
C LEU A 89 11.31 2.84 -6.40
N LYS A 90 11.48 2.10 -5.30
CA LYS A 90 12.11 0.76 -5.34
C LYS A 90 11.34 -0.23 -6.21
N LEU A 91 10.01 -0.20 -6.16
CA LEU A 91 9.17 -1.09 -6.98
C LEU A 91 9.23 -0.70 -8.47
N LYS A 92 9.30 0.59 -8.78
CA LYS A 92 9.51 1.09 -10.15
C LYS A 92 10.85 0.67 -10.71
N ASP A 93 11.94 0.83 -9.96
CA ASP A 93 13.28 0.45 -10.40
C ASP A 93 13.35 -1.06 -10.72
N TYR A 94 12.73 -1.89 -9.89
CA TYR A 94 12.57 -3.32 -10.17
C TYR A 94 11.79 -3.58 -11.47
N SER A 95 10.71 -2.83 -11.71
CA SER A 95 9.87 -2.98 -12.90
C SER A 95 10.65 -2.68 -14.19
N ILE A 96 11.55 -1.70 -14.15
CA ILE A 96 12.42 -1.31 -15.28
C ILE A 96 13.58 -2.31 -15.45
N GLY A 97 14.15 -2.81 -14.36
CA GLY A 97 15.23 -3.81 -14.40
C GLY A 97 14.81 -5.17 -14.96
N GLY A 98 13.52 -5.51 -14.86
CA GLY A 98 12.93 -6.76 -15.35
C GLY A 98 12.82 -6.89 -16.88
N GLU A 99 12.98 -5.80 -17.64
CA GLU A 99 12.94 -5.83 -19.12
C GLU A 99 14.31 -6.14 -19.77
N SER A 100 15.32 -6.49 -18.96
CA SER A 100 16.70 -6.65 -19.44
C SER A 100 17.26 -8.08 -19.42
N VAL A 101 16.45 -9.14 -19.48
CA VAL A 101 16.92 -10.45 -19.94
C VAL A 101 15.74 -11.25 -20.53
N GLY A 102 15.77 -11.44 -21.85
CA GLY A 102 14.80 -12.24 -22.61
C GLY A 102 15.00 -12.09 -24.11
#